data_AF-A0AAE0CLR4-F1
#
_entry.id   AF-A0AAE0CLR4-F1
#
_cell.length_a   1.000
_cell.length_b   1.000
_cell.length_c   1.000
_cell.angle_alpha   90.00
_cell.angle_beta   90.00
_cell.angle_gamma   90.00
#
_symmetry.space_group_name_H-M   'P 1'
#
loop_
_entity.id
_entity.type
_entity.pdbx_description
1 polymer ?
#
loop_
_entity_poly.entity_id
_entity_poly.type
_entity_poly.pdbx_seq_one_letter_code
_entity_poly.pdbx_strand_id
1 'polypeptide(L)' 'MLRLQKSVRNEFKSSEFRRMRKRIACMLTVRRERELEEGINKRLSRKLDRQWKKSIVVRPPPSLKKLQEEEAAAEAGKSS' A
#
# COMPACT_ATOMS: atom_id res chain seq x y z
N MET A 1 -7.95 -1.40 -0.28
CA MET A 1 -9.39 -1.37 -0.64
C MET A 1 -9.93 -2.67 -1.19
N LEU A 2 -9.18 -3.46 -1.97
CA LEU A 2 -9.66 -4.72 -2.54
C LEU A 2 -10.42 -5.63 -1.54
N ARG A 3 -9.96 -5.70 -0.27
CA ARG A 3 -10.67 -6.44 0.80
C ARG A 3 -12.08 -5.89 1.08
N LEU A 4 -12.23 -4.57 1.12
CA LEU A 4 -13.52 -3.90 1.33
C LEU A 4 -14.43 -4.03 0.10
N GLN A 5 -13.87 -3.92 -1.12
CA GLN A 5 -14.63 -4.18 -2.35
C GLN A 5 -15.19 -5.60 -2.37
N LYS A 6 -14.39 -6.58 -1.93
CA LYS A 6 -14.83 -7.97 -1.78
C LYS A 6 -15.97 -8.15 -0.79
N SER A 7 -15.95 -7.46 0.36
CA SER A 7 -17.01 -7.60 1.37
C SER A 7 -18.33 -6.96 0.91
N VAL A 8 -18.26 -5.82 0.20
CA VAL A 8 -19.44 -5.14 -0.38
C VAL A 8 -19.96 -5.88 -1.62
N ARG A 9 -19.29 -6.96 -2.06
CA ARG A 9 -19.63 -7.76 -3.24
C ARG A 9 -19.60 -6.95 -4.55
N ASN A 10 -18.77 -5.91 -4.61
CA ASN A 10 -18.51 -5.20 -5.86
C ASN A 10 -17.79 -6.11 -6.85
N GLU A 11 -17.88 -5.79 -8.13
CA GLU A 11 -17.08 -6.44 -9.15
C GLU A 11 -15.61 -6.02 -9.01
N PHE A 12 -14.72 -6.98 -8.74
CA PHE A 12 -13.28 -6.74 -8.68
C PHE A 12 -12.52 -7.93 -9.27
N LYS A 13 -11.31 -7.67 -9.77
CA LYS A 13 -10.42 -8.73 -10.30
C LYS A 13 -9.77 -9.50 -9.14
N SER A 14 -10.09 -10.78 -8.99
CA SER A 14 -9.52 -11.64 -7.93
C SER A 14 -8.00 -11.84 -8.06
N SER A 15 -7.48 -11.81 -9.29
CA SER A 15 -6.05 -11.91 -9.59
C SER A 15 -5.21 -10.78 -8.98
N GLU A 16 -5.80 -9.59 -8.79
CA GLU A 16 -5.11 -8.43 -8.23
C GLU A 16 -4.67 -8.64 -6.78
N PHE A 17 -5.41 -9.44 -5.99
CA PHE A 17 -4.96 -9.84 -4.65
C PHE A 17 -3.65 -10.61 -4.67
N ARG A 18 -3.48 -11.51 -5.64
CA ARG A 18 -2.26 -12.31 -5.80
C ARG A 18 -1.14 -11.44 -6.33
N ARG A 19 -1.42 -10.63 -7.35
CA ARG A 19 -0.45 -9.73 -7.98
C ARG A 19 0.12 -8.70 -6.98
N MET A 20 -0.76 -8.07 -6.19
CA MET A 20 -0.36 -7.09 -5.18
C MET A 20 0.52 -7.71 -4.09
N ARG A 21 0.15 -8.89 -3.55
CA ARG A 21 0.95 -9.60 -2.55
C ARG A 21 2.33 -9.99 -3.09
N LYS A 22 2.39 -10.53 -4.32
CA LYS A 22 3.66 -10.88 -4.97
C LYS A 22 4.55 -9.66 -5.17
N ARG A 23 3.98 -8.53 -5.61
CA ARG A 23 4.74 -7.29 -5.82
C ARG A 23 5.37 -6.79 -4.51
N ILE A 24 4.60 -6.76 -3.42
CA ILE A 24 5.11 -6.35 -2.10
C ILE A 24 6.23 -7.29 -1.64
N ALA A 25 6.07 -8.61 -1.82
CA ALA A 25 7.10 -9.57 -1.49
C ALA A 25 8.41 -9.30 -2.25
N CYS A 26 8.34 -9.09 -3.56
CA CYS A 26 9.52 -8.74 -4.38
C CYS A 26 10.17 -7.41 -3.95
N MET A 27 9.39 -6.40 -3.56
CA MET A 27 9.97 -5.15 -3.05
C MET A 27 10.72 -5.35 -1.72
N LEU A 28 10.18 -6.19 -0.84
CA LEU A 28 10.80 -6.50 0.44
C LEU A 28 12.05 -7.36 0.30
N THR A 29 12.11 -8.26 -0.68
CA THR A 29 13.34 -9.03 -0.97
C THR A 29 14.46 -8.12 -1.45
N VAL A 30 14.18 -7.23 -2.42
CA VAL A 30 15.19 -6.27 -2.92
C VAL A 30 15.67 -5.35 -1.81
N ARG A 31 14.77 -4.87 -0.93
CA ARG A 31 15.16 -4.09 0.25
C ARG A 31 16.10 -4.89 1.16
N ARG A 32 15.83 -6.18 1.38
CA ARG A 32 16.66 -7.03 2.24
C ARG A 32 18.03 -7.33 1.63
N GLU A 33 18.11 -7.49 0.31
CA GLU A 33 19.39 -7.65 -0.41
C GLU A 33 20.29 -6.43 -0.20
N ARG A 34 19.73 -5.22 -0.31
CA ARG A 34 20.48 -3.97 0.00
C ARG A 34 20.94 -3.89 1.45
N GLU A 35 20.09 -4.28 2.40
CA GLU A 35 20.50 -4.36 3.82
C GLU A 35 21.65 -5.36 4.04
N LEU A 36 21.74 -6.41 3.22
CA LEU A 36 22.84 -7.38 3.28
C LEU A 36 24.13 -6.79 2.70
N GLU A 37 24.04 -6.04 1.59
CA GLU A 37 25.17 -5.28 1.01
C GLU A 37 25.75 -4.26 2.01
N GLU A 38 24.89 -3.60 2.79
CA GLU A 38 25.27 -2.69 3.87
C GLU A 38 25.85 -3.41 5.12
N GLY A 39 25.89 -4.75 5.13
CA GLY A 39 26.41 -5.55 6.25
C GLY A 39 25.47 -5.67 7.45
N ILE A 40 24.17 -5.40 7.29
CA ILE A 40 23.21 -5.42 8.40
C ILE A 40 22.82 -6.85 8.79
N ASN A 41 23.22 -7.22 10.00
CA ASN A 41 22.85 -8.47 10.65
C ASN A 41 21.33 -8.67 10.81
N LYS A 42 20.88 -9.94 10.79
CA LYS A 42 19.47 -10.32 10.93
C LYS A 42 18.77 -9.74 12.17
N ARG A 43 19.49 -9.61 13.29
CA ARG A 43 18.94 -9.06 14.55
C ARG A 43 18.69 -7.55 14.46
N LEU A 44 19.62 -6.82 13.85
CA LEU A 44 19.50 -5.36 13.66
C LEU A 44 18.38 -5.04 12.67
N SER A 45 18.32 -5.75 11.54
CA SER A 45 17.23 -5.63 10.55
C SER A 45 15.85 -5.79 11.19
N ARG A 46 15.65 -6.80 12.07
CA ARG A 46 14.37 -6.97 12.80
C ARG A 46 14.06 -5.84 13.78
N LYS A 47 15.07 -5.26 14.44
CA LYS A 47 14.85 -4.10 15.33
C LYS A 47 14.38 -2.89 14.53
N LEU A 48 15.05 -2.61 13.41
CA LEU A 48 14.70 -1.53 12.49
C LEU A 48 13.31 -1.74 11.87
N ASP A 49 12.99 -2.94 11.39
CA ASP A 49 11.67 -3.26 10.83
C ASP A 49 10.54 -3.08 11.87
N ARG A 50 10.77 -3.49 13.13
CA ARG A 50 9.80 -3.27 14.22
C ARG A 50 9.62 -1.78 14.54
N GLN A 51 10.71 -1.01 14.58
CA GLN A 51 10.65 0.43 14.81
C GLN A 51 9.92 1.13 13.67
N TRP A 52 10.25 0.79 12.42
CA TRP A 52 9.60 1.32 11.23
C TRP A 52 8.11 1.00 11.23
N LYS A 53 7.71 -0.24 11.52
CA LYS A 53 6.28 -0.62 11.60
C LYS A 53 5.50 0.14 12.67
N LYS A 54 6.16 0.50 13.79
CA LYS A 54 5.53 1.33 14.84
C LYS A 54 5.34 2.79 14.40
N SER A 55 6.20 3.32 13.54
CA SER A 55 6.12 4.71 13.09
C SER A 55 5.18 4.93 11.90
N ILE A 56 4.54 3.87 11.36
CA ILE A 56 3.65 4.01 10.20
C ILE A 56 2.34 4.69 10.61
N VAL A 57 2.13 5.92 10.12
CA VAL A 57 0.84 6.61 10.19
C VAL A 57 -0.05 6.11 9.05
N VAL A 58 -1.25 5.63 9.38
CA VAL A 58 -2.22 5.16 8.38
C VAL A 58 -2.72 6.34 7.56
N ARG A 59 -2.53 6.27 6.25
CA ARG A 59 -3.04 7.27 5.29
C ARG A 59 -3.92 6.57 4.25
N PRO A 60 -4.98 7.23 3.74
CA PRO A 60 -5.74 6.68 2.63
C PRO A 60 -4.83 6.56 1.39
N PRO A 61 -5.02 5.51 0.57
CA PRO A 61 -4.21 5.31 -0.63
C PRO A 61 -4.43 6.47 -1.62
N PRO A 62 -3.38 6.90 -2.35
CA PRO A 62 -3.44 8.05 -3.24
C PRO A 62 -4.44 7.87 -4.37
N SER A 63 -4.71 6.64 -4.81
CA SER A 63 -5.75 6.37 -5.82
C SER A 63 -7.14 6.80 -5.37
N LEU A 64 -7.45 6.71 -4.06
CA LEU A 64 -8.74 7.16 -3.53
C LEU A 64 -8.79 8.66 -3.34
N LYS A 65 -7.70 9.27 -2.87
CA LYS A 65 -7.64 10.74 -2.74
C LYS A 65 -7.95 11.41 -4.07
N LYS A 66 -7.35 10.91 -5.15
CA LYS A 66 -7.60 11.40 -6.51
C LYS A 66 -9.06 11.24 -6.95
N LEU A 67 -9.68 10.08 -6.70
CA LEU A 67 -11.09 9.86 -7.03
C LEU A 67 -12.03 10.79 -6.23
N GLN A 68 -11.73 11.02 -4.94
CA GLN A 68 -12.49 11.94 -4.10
C GLN A 68 -12.31 13.40 -4.53
N GLU A 69 -11.10 13.79 -4.95
CA GLU A 69 -10.79 15.12 -5.49
C GLU A 69 -11.50 15.35 -6.83
N GLU A 70 -11.55 14.33 -7.72
CA GLU A 70 -12.27 14.37 -9.00
C GLU A 70 -13.79 14.43 -8.81
N GLU A 71 -14.35 13.64 -7.90
CA GLU A 71 -15.79 13.67 -7.56
C GLU A 71 -16.19 15.04 -6.96
N ALA A 72 -15.39 15.58 -6.04
CA ALA A 72 -15.64 16.89 -5.44
C ALA A 72 -15.57 18.04 -6.47
N ALA A 73 -14.62 17.97 -7.42
CA ALA A 73 -14.55 18.93 -8.52
C ALA A 73 -15.75 18.83 -9.48
N ALA A 74 -16.25 17.61 -9.72
CA ALA A 74 -17.43 17.38 -10.55
C ALA A 74 -18.74 17.85 -9.90
N GLU A 75 -18.87 17.78 -8.56
CA GLU A 75 -20.01 18.36 -7.84
C GLU A 75 -19.98 19.89 -7.80
N ALA A 76 -18.78 20.49 -7.64
CA ALA A 76 -18.62 21.94 -7.72
C ALA A 76 -18.94 22.51 -9.11
N GLY A 77 -18.62 21.78 -10.18
CA GLY A 77 -18.96 22.17 -11.56
C GLY A 77 -20.44 22.02 -11.93
N LYS A 78 -21.20 21.19 -11.20
CA LYS A 78 -22.66 21.00 -11.41
C LYS A 78 -23.52 21.98 -10.61
N SER A 79 -22.92 22.71 -9.67
CA SER A 79 -23.59 23.67 -8.79
C SER A 79 -23.35 25.14 -9.18
N SER A 80 -22.72 25.38 -10.35
CA SER A 80 -22.50 26.71 -10.94
C SER A 80 -23.25 26.90 -12.25
#